data_AF-A0A1X0NNA1-F1
#
_entry.id   AF-A0A1X0NNA1-F1
#
_cell.length_a   1.000
_cell.length_b   1.000
_cell.length_c   1.000
_cell.angle_alpha   90.00
_cell.angle_beta   90.00
_cell.angle_gamma   90.00
#
_symmetry.space_group_name_H-M   'P 1'
#
loop_
_entity.id
_entity.type
_entity.pdbx_description
1 polymer ?
#
loop_
_entity_poly.entity_id
_entity_poly.type
_entity_poly.pdbx_seq_one_letter_code
_entity_poly.pdbx_strand_id
1 'polypeptide(L)'
;MFRASSLWRGVSPFTLFLMDQKNNPALKGCAISKRGRILSKMYKELSQNQRRELKQRAARHPSLARQTRQERLTAASAAKGKRKGEFARFVRDNYHKVRELNYRKRFSALSQLYDVSKPLEIEKELEKLLPKMREKVKATVKQTVAAEKKSKGTTKTKTPKSGKKKIKEVAKKVKHAL
;
A
#
# COMPACT_ATOMS: atom_id res chain seq x y z
N MET A 1 13.66 14.03 -27.57
CA MET A 1 12.95 13.60 -26.33
C MET A 1 13.48 14.38 -25.13
N PHE A 2 12.73 15.35 -24.61
CA PHE A 2 13.14 16.11 -23.42
C PHE A 2 12.98 15.25 -22.16
N ARG A 3 14.09 14.71 -21.64
CA ARG A 3 14.14 14.12 -20.29
C ARG A 3 14.10 15.26 -19.27
N ALA A 4 12.89 15.68 -18.88
CA ALA A 4 12.70 16.62 -17.79
C ALA A 4 13.17 15.97 -16.47
N SER A 5 14.45 16.13 -16.15
CA SER A 5 14.94 15.82 -14.81
C SER A 5 14.34 16.86 -13.86
N SER A 6 13.25 16.50 -13.20
CA SER A 6 12.73 17.25 -12.07
C SER A 6 13.73 17.09 -10.92
N LEU A 7 14.85 17.80 -11.00
CA LEU A 7 15.70 18.04 -9.85
C LEU A 7 14.88 18.98 -8.96
N TRP A 8 14.30 18.43 -7.90
CA TRP A 8 13.76 19.24 -6.81
C TRP A 8 14.97 19.87 -6.12
N ARG A 9 15.53 20.90 -6.75
CA ARG A 9 16.57 21.73 -6.16
C ARG A 9 15.88 22.59 -5.10
N GLY A 10 16.66 23.01 -4.09
CA GLY A 10 16.22 24.04 -3.16
C GLY A 10 15.58 25.21 -3.92
N VAL A 11 14.57 25.80 -3.31
CA VAL A 11 13.75 26.83 -3.96
C VAL A 11 14.65 28.00 -4.34
N SER A 12 14.69 28.34 -5.63
CA SER A 12 15.47 29.47 -6.13
C SER A 12 14.89 30.78 -5.57
N PRO A 13 15.71 31.84 -5.38
CA PRO A 13 15.19 33.16 -5.01
C PRO A 13 14.06 33.62 -5.93
N PHE A 14 14.20 33.42 -7.25
CA PHE A 14 13.12 33.77 -8.17
C PHE A 14 11.84 32.97 -7.89
N THR A 15 11.93 31.69 -7.57
CA THR A 15 10.77 30.85 -7.25
C THR A 15 10.07 31.30 -5.97
N LEU A 16 10.83 31.68 -4.93
CA LEU A 16 10.24 32.28 -3.72
C LEU A 16 9.52 33.59 -4.04
N PHE A 17 10.12 34.44 -4.88
CA PHE A 17 9.47 35.68 -5.32
C PHE A 17 8.13 35.40 -6.03
N LEU A 18 8.06 34.35 -6.87
CA LEU A 18 6.80 33.95 -7.50
C LEU A 18 5.75 33.50 -6.46
N MET A 19 6.18 32.81 -5.40
CA MET A 19 5.29 32.39 -4.31
C MET A 19 4.74 33.58 -3.53
N ASP A 20 5.59 34.57 -3.24
CA ASP A 20 5.21 35.82 -2.55
C ASP A 20 4.19 36.63 -3.38
N GLN A 21 4.37 36.65 -4.71
CA GLN A 21 3.55 37.46 -5.62
C GLN A 21 2.30 36.74 -6.16
N LYS A 22 1.97 35.54 -5.68
CA LYS A 22 0.85 34.73 -6.18
C LYS A 22 -0.52 35.44 -6.11
N ASN A 23 -0.70 36.32 -5.12
CA ASN A 23 -1.96 37.01 -4.83
C ASN A 23 -1.94 38.49 -5.23
N ASN A 24 -0.90 38.95 -5.94
CA ASN A 24 -0.75 40.37 -6.27
C ASN A 24 -1.93 40.85 -7.16
N PRO A 25 -2.64 41.92 -6.77
CA PRO A 25 -3.76 42.46 -7.55
C PRO A 25 -3.36 42.89 -8.97
N ALA A 26 -2.12 43.35 -9.19
CA ALA A 26 -1.62 43.77 -10.50
C ALA A 26 -1.56 42.62 -11.53
N LEU A 27 -1.58 41.37 -11.06
CA LEU A 27 -1.55 40.17 -11.90
C LEU A 27 -2.94 39.53 -12.05
N LYS A 28 -3.95 40.00 -11.31
CA LYS A 28 -5.35 39.55 -11.45
C LYS A 28 -5.89 40.08 -12.78
N GLY A 29 -6.53 39.21 -13.57
CA GLY A 29 -7.03 39.54 -14.90
C GLY A 29 -6.01 39.42 -16.05
N CYS A 30 -4.70 39.42 -15.78
CA CYS A 30 -3.70 39.15 -16.81
C CYS A 30 -3.71 37.67 -17.24
N ALA A 31 -3.61 37.41 -18.54
CA ALA A 31 -3.42 36.07 -19.09
C ALA A 31 -2.15 35.43 -18.54
N ILE A 32 -2.19 34.12 -18.26
CA ILE A 32 -1.08 33.37 -17.63
C ILE A 32 0.23 33.54 -18.41
N SER A 33 0.15 33.56 -19.74
CA SER A 33 1.30 33.78 -20.65
C SER A 33 1.99 35.14 -20.44
N LYS A 34 1.23 36.19 -20.11
CA LYS A 34 1.76 37.55 -19.86
C LYS A 34 2.29 37.70 -18.43
N ARG A 35 1.71 36.99 -17.44
CA ARG A 35 2.11 37.07 -16.03
C ARG A 35 3.59 36.76 -15.81
N GLY A 36 4.11 35.71 -16.47
CA GLY A 36 5.53 35.34 -16.36
C GLY A 36 6.47 36.46 -16.81
N ARG A 37 6.13 37.19 -17.88
CA ARG A 37 6.90 38.35 -18.36
C ARG A 37 6.87 39.50 -17.36
N ILE A 38 5.69 39.81 -16.80
CA ILE A 38 5.52 40.88 -15.82
C ILE A 38 6.30 40.56 -14.54
N LEU A 39 6.14 39.36 -13.99
CA LEU A 39 6.86 38.90 -12.80
C LEU A 39 8.38 38.93 -13.00
N SER A 40 8.85 38.57 -14.20
CA SER A 40 10.28 38.64 -14.52
C SER A 40 10.81 40.07 -14.53
N LYS A 41 10.00 41.05 -14.99
CA LYS A 41 10.35 42.47 -14.92
C LYS A 41 10.36 42.97 -13.47
N MET A 42 9.31 42.69 -12.70
CA MET A 42 9.24 43.07 -11.29
C MET A 42 10.41 42.50 -10.47
N TYR A 43 10.81 41.26 -10.72
CA TYR A 43 11.99 40.67 -10.07
C TYR A 43 13.30 41.39 -10.43
N LYS A 44 13.41 41.88 -11.67
CA LYS A 44 14.57 42.67 -12.10
C LYS A 44 14.56 44.08 -11.51
N GLU A 45 13.40 44.62 -11.19
CA GLU A 45 13.24 45.93 -10.57
C GLU A 45 13.48 45.92 -9.04
N LEU A 46 13.52 44.73 -8.40
CA LEU A 46 13.85 44.61 -6.97
C LEU A 46 15.21 45.25 -6.63
N SER A 47 15.26 45.96 -5.51
CA SER A 47 16.51 46.53 -4.99
C SER A 47 17.51 45.44 -4.62
N GLN A 48 18.81 45.78 -4.58
CA GLN A 48 19.85 44.81 -4.23
C GLN A 48 19.65 44.23 -2.82
N ASN A 49 19.16 45.03 -1.88
CA ASN A 49 18.87 44.58 -0.51
C ASN A 49 17.73 43.56 -0.48
N GLN A 50 16.63 43.83 -1.20
CA GLN A 50 15.51 42.90 -1.32
C GLN A 50 15.96 41.58 -1.94
N ARG A 51 16.80 41.61 -2.99
CA ARG A 51 17.36 40.38 -3.58
C ARG A 51 18.24 39.59 -2.61
N ARG A 52 19.04 40.27 -1.78
CA ARG A 52 19.88 39.62 -0.77
C ARG A 52 19.03 38.93 0.29
N GLU A 53 17.99 39.60 0.78
CA GLU A 53 17.04 39.02 1.74
C GLU A 53 16.34 37.79 1.13
N LEU A 54 15.88 37.91 -0.11
CA LEU A 54 15.21 36.82 -0.83
C LEU A 54 16.15 35.63 -1.06
N LYS A 55 17.44 35.89 -1.30
CA LYS A 55 18.48 34.85 -1.38
C LYS A 55 18.71 34.15 -0.03
N GLN A 56 18.68 34.89 1.07
CA GLN A 56 18.78 34.30 2.41
C GLN A 56 17.54 33.45 2.75
N ARG A 57 16.33 33.95 2.43
CA ARG A 57 15.08 33.19 2.59
C ARG A 57 15.09 31.91 1.75
N ALA A 58 15.56 31.99 0.51
CA ALA A 58 15.70 30.84 -0.39
C ALA A 58 16.63 29.77 0.19
N ALA A 59 17.78 30.18 0.74
CA ALA A 59 18.74 29.26 1.35
C ALA A 59 18.18 28.54 2.59
N ARG A 60 17.27 29.19 3.34
CA ARG A 60 16.60 28.61 4.52
C ARG A 60 15.38 27.78 4.18
N HIS A 61 14.88 27.83 2.95
CA HIS A 61 13.65 27.13 2.58
C HIS A 61 13.88 25.62 2.65
N PRO A 62 12.97 24.84 3.28
CA PRO A 62 13.11 23.39 3.34
C PRO A 62 13.16 22.82 1.93
N SER A 63 14.16 21.98 1.67
CA SER A 63 14.32 21.25 0.42
C SER A 63 14.34 19.76 0.72
N LEU A 64 13.68 18.96 -0.11
CA LEU A 64 13.80 17.51 -0.01
C LEU A 64 15.23 17.09 -0.33
N ALA A 65 15.77 16.15 0.44
CA ALA A 65 17.08 15.60 0.20
C ALA A 65 17.15 15.01 -1.22
N ARG A 66 18.22 15.34 -1.96
CA ARG A 66 18.42 14.83 -3.31
C ARG A 66 18.76 13.35 -3.23
N GLN A 67 17.83 12.50 -3.65
CA GLN A 67 18.14 11.08 -3.79
C GLN A 67 19.27 10.87 -4.79
N THR A 68 20.25 10.07 -4.41
CA THR A 68 21.35 9.72 -5.31
C THR A 68 20.81 8.95 -6.53
N ARG A 69 21.60 8.89 -7.61
CA ARG A 69 21.19 8.09 -8.79
C ARG A 69 21.01 6.62 -8.40
N GLN A 70 21.85 6.11 -7.51
CA GLN A 70 21.78 4.73 -7.02
C GLN A 70 20.50 4.51 -6.20
N GLU A 71 20.18 5.38 -5.24
CA GLU A 71 18.92 5.30 -4.48
C GLU A 71 17.67 5.32 -5.38
N ARG A 72 17.68 6.14 -6.44
CA ARG A 72 16.56 6.15 -7.40
C ARG A 72 16.44 4.85 -8.16
N LEU A 73 17.56 4.24 -8.52
CA LEU A 73 17.58 2.95 -9.21
C LEU A 73 17.15 1.81 -8.28
N THR A 74 17.59 1.83 -7.02
CA THR A 74 17.18 0.83 -6.02
C THR A 74 15.72 0.98 -5.64
N ALA A 75 15.21 2.20 -5.48
CA ALA A 75 13.78 2.44 -5.25
C ALA A 75 12.93 2.00 -6.46
N ALA A 76 13.39 2.29 -7.68
CA ALA A 76 12.71 1.85 -8.89
C ALA A 76 12.75 0.33 -9.07
N SER A 77 13.86 -0.34 -8.76
CA SER A 77 13.95 -1.79 -8.80
C SER A 77 13.09 -2.44 -7.70
N ALA A 78 13.08 -1.89 -6.49
CA ALA A 78 12.21 -2.31 -5.40
C ALA A 78 10.72 -2.16 -5.76
N ALA A 79 10.35 -1.07 -6.45
CA ALA A 79 8.99 -0.88 -6.96
C ALA A 79 8.62 -1.89 -8.05
N LYS A 80 9.55 -2.21 -8.97
CA LYS A 80 9.36 -3.24 -10.01
C LYS A 80 9.27 -4.66 -9.44
N GLY A 81 9.93 -4.91 -8.31
CA GLY A 81 9.97 -6.21 -7.63
C GLY A 81 8.69 -6.58 -6.87
N LYS A 82 7.72 -5.67 -6.73
CA LYS A 82 6.45 -5.98 -6.08
C LYS A 82 5.66 -6.96 -6.94
N ARG A 83 5.72 -8.25 -6.56
CA ARG A 83 4.94 -9.32 -7.21
C ARG A 83 3.47 -8.92 -7.19
N LYS A 84 2.85 -8.96 -8.37
CA LYS A 84 1.40 -8.77 -8.50
C LYS A 84 0.70 -9.88 -7.71
N GLY A 85 -0.18 -9.48 -6.78
CA GLY A 85 -0.97 -10.41 -5.97
C GLY A 85 -1.86 -11.30 -6.82
N GLU A 86 -2.39 -12.36 -6.21
CA GLU A 86 -3.22 -13.38 -6.89
C GLU A 86 -4.40 -12.76 -7.63
N PHE A 87 -5.14 -11.85 -6.98
CA PHE A 87 -6.23 -11.13 -7.63
C PHE A 87 -5.80 -10.35 -8.88
N ALA A 88 -4.60 -9.75 -8.87
CA ALA A 88 -4.09 -9.01 -10.02
C ALA A 88 -3.65 -9.93 -11.17
N ARG A 89 -3.38 -11.21 -10.90
CA ARG A 89 -3.21 -12.24 -11.93
C ARG A 89 -4.58 -12.64 -12.47
N PHE A 90 -5.52 -12.97 -11.58
CA PHE A 90 -6.90 -13.30 -11.91
C PHE A 90 -7.56 -12.24 -12.81
N VAL A 91 -7.44 -10.96 -12.45
CA VAL A 91 -7.98 -9.83 -13.23
C VAL A 91 -7.37 -9.81 -14.63
N ARG A 92 -6.06 -10.08 -14.78
CA ARG A 92 -5.42 -10.09 -16.10
C ARG A 92 -5.95 -11.21 -16.97
N ASP A 93 -6.08 -12.40 -16.39
CA ASP A 93 -6.48 -13.59 -17.13
C ASP A 93 -7.96 -13.54 -17.51
N ASN A 94 -8.82 -12.94 -16.67
CA ASN A 94 -10.27 -12.90 -16.86
C ASN A 94 -10.82 -11.57 -17.41
N TYR A 95 -9.97 -10.57 -17.69
CA TYR A 95 -10.44 -9.24 -18.12
C TYR A 95 -11.28 -9.29 -19.41
N HIS A 96 -10.95 -10.23 -20.31
CA HIS A 96 -11.64 -10.40 -21.58
C HIS A 96 -13.15 -10.68 -21.40
N LYS A 97 -13.54 -11.38 -20.33
CA LYS A 97 -14.94 -11.72 -20.02
C LYS A 97 -15.80 -10.51 -19.68
N VAL A 98 -15.18 -9.42 -19.23
CA VAL A 98 -15.88 -8.23 -18.73
C VAL A 98 -15.62 -7.02 -19.63
N ARG A 99 -15.01 -7.23 -20.81
CA ARG A 99 -14.67 -6.15 -21.76
C ARG A 99 -15.90 -5.46 -22.33
N GLU A 100 -17.02 -6.18 -22.43
CA GLU A 100 -18.27 -5.66 -22.99
C GLU A 100 -19.05 -4.78 -21.99
N LEU A 101 -18.83 -4.95 -20.69
CA LEU A 101 -19.45 -4.11 -19.66
C LEU A 101 -18.90 -2.68 -19.67
N ASN A 102 -19.66 -1.74 -19.08
CA ASN A 102 -19.19 -0.38 -18.83
C ASN A 102 -17.92 -0.40 -17.96
N TYR A 103 -16.90 0.38 -18.34
CA TYR A 103 -15.60 0.47 -17.65
C TYR A 103 -15.73 0.58 -16.13
N ARG A 104 -16.66 1.41 -15.61
CA ARG A 104 -16.86 1.60 -14.17
C ARG A 104 -17.34 0.34 -13.44
N LYS A 105 -18.04 -0.57 -14.14
CA LYS A 105 -18.60 -1.80 -13.56
C LYS A 105 -17.68 -3.01 -13.71
N ARG A 106 -16.66 -2.95 -14.58
CA ARG A 106 -15.83 -4.13 -14.90
C ARG A 106 -15.08 -4.66 -13.69
N PHE A 107 -14.50 -3.77 -12.90
CA PHE A 107 -13.71 -4.16 -11.74
C PHE A 107 -14.58 -4.76 -10.63
N SER A 108 -15.80 -4.23 -10.44
CA SER A 108 -16.77 -4.77 -9.48
C SER A 108 -17.26 -6.17 -9.87
N ALA A 109 -17.49 -6.42 -11.16
CA ALA A 109 -17.84 -7.76 -11.63
C ALA A 109 -16.66 -8.73 -11.46
N LEU A 110 -15.43 -8.30 -11.76
CA LEU A 110 -14.23 -9.13 -11.56
C LEU A 110 -13.96 -9.45 -10.09
N SER A 111 -14.23 -8.53 -9.15
CA SER A 111 -14.09 -8.82 -7.72
C SER A 111 -15.12 -9.85 -7.25
N GLN A 112 -16.38 -9.71 -7.68
CA GLN A 112 -17.43 -10.69 -7.39
C GLN A 112 -17.08 -12.09 -7.94
N LEU A 113 -16.60 -12.16 -9.18
CA LEU A 113 -16.16 -13.42 -9.79
C LEU A 113 -15.00 -14.06 -9.01
N TYR A 114 -14.06 -13.25 -8.52
CA TYR A 114 -12.92 -13.74 -7.75
C TYR A 114 -13.33 -14.31 -6.39
N ASP A 115 -14.28 -13.67 -5.71
CA ASP A 115 -14.76 -14.15 -4.42
C ASP A 115 -15.54 -15.46 -4.55
N VAL A 116 -16.22 -15.68 -5.69
CA VAL A 116 -16.87 -16.97 -6.01
C VAL A 116 -15.86 -18.04 -6.43
N SER A 117 -14.73 -17.68 -7.06
CA SER A 117 -13.73 -18.66 -7.50
C SER A 117 -12.81 -19.17 -6.38
N LYS A 118 -12.52 -18.35 -5.36
CA LYS A 118 -11.71 -18.73 -4.19
C LYS A 118 -12.18 -19.98 -3.42
N PRO A 119 -13.48 -20.14 -3.06
CA PRO A 119 -13.91 -21.31 -2.29
C PRO A 119 -13.64 -22.63 -3.00
N LEU A 120 -13.71 -22.65 -4.34
CA LEU A 120 -13.40 -23.84 -5.15
C LEU A 120 -11.90 -24.19 -5.14
N GLU A 121 -11.02 -23.21 -4.90
CA GLU A 121 -9.58 -23.46 -4.73
C GLU A 121 -9.29 -24.00 -3.32
N ILE A 122 -10.01 -23.56 -2.29
CA ILE A 122 -9.89 -24.08 -0.92
C ILE A 122 -10.27 -25.57 -0.87
N GLU A 123 -11.33 -25.99 -1.55
CA GLU A 123 -11.72 -27.41 -1.64
C GLU A 123 -10.64 -28.26 -2.32
N LYS A 124 -10.07 -27.76 -3.42
CA LYS A 124 -8.96 -28.44 -4.13
C LYS A 124 -7.65 -28.43 -3.34
N GLU A 125 -7.40 -27.40 -2.54
CA GLU A 125 -6.26 -27.35 -1.62
C GLU A 125 -6.45 -28.30 -0.43
N LEU A 126 -7.67 -28.42 0.10
CA LEU A 126 -8.04 -29.40 1.12
C LEU A 126 -7.88 -30.83 0.59
N GLU A 127 -8.35 -31.14 -0.61
CA GLU A 127 -8.16 -32.45 -1.25
C GLU A 127 -6.69 -32.82 -1.46
N LYS A 128 -5.82 -31.85 -1.74
CA LYS A 128 -4.36 -32.07 -1.82
C LYS A 128 -3.68 -32.25 -0.45
N LEU A 129 -4.31 -31.78 0.63
CA LEU A 129 -3.81 -31.92 2.00
C LEU A 129 -4.31 -33.20 2.70
N LEU A 130 -5.46 -33.73 2.30
CA LEU A 130 -6.01 -34.99 2.81
C LEU A 130 -5.10 -36.23 2.63
N PRO A 131 -4.38 -36.46 1.50
CA PRO A 131 -3.44 -37.58 1.40
C PRO A 131 -2.24 -37.43 2.35
N LYS A 132 -1.77 -36.20 2.61
CA LYS A 132 -0.64 -35.93 3.52
C LYS A 132 -1.00 -36.12 5.00
N MET A 133 -2.28 -36.00 5.38
CA MET A 133 -2.73 -36.35 6.74
C MET A 133 -2.90 -37.87 6.92
N ARG A 134 -3.33 -38.60 5.88
CA ARG A 134 -3.47 -40.07 5.94
C ARG A 134 -2.13 -40.80 6.11
N GLU A 135 -1.03 -40.28 5.56
CA GLU A 135 0.32 -40.82 5.77
C GLU A 135 0.83 -40.58 7.20
N LYS A 136 0.56 -39.40 7.77
CA LYS A 136 0.95 -39.08 9.15
C LYS A 136 0.18 -39.91 10.18
N VAL A 137 -1.12 -40.16 9.95
CA VAL A 137 -1.93 -41.02 10.84
C VAL A 137 -1.50 -42.49 10.74
N LYS A 138 -1.14 -42.99 9.55
CA LYS A 138 -0.58 -44.35 9.40
C LYS A 138 0.80 -44.52 10.05
N ALA A 139 1.62 -43.47 10.08
CA ALA A 139 2.91 -43.47 10.78
C ALA A 139 2.76 -43.45 12.31
N THR A 140 1.79 -42.70 12.85
CA THR A 140 1.55 -42.64 14.30
C THR A 140 0.84 -43.88 14.85
N VAL A 141 -0.07 -44.50 14.09
CA VAL A 141 -0.77 -45.74 14.52
C VAL A 141 0.17 -46.96 14.54
N LYS A 142 1.20 -47.00 13.69
CA LYS A 142 2.27 -48.02 13.79
C LYS A 142 3.21 -47.85 14.99
N GLN A 143 3.31 -46.64 15.55
CA GLN A 143 4.15 -46.36 16.72
C GLN A 143 3.41 -46.55 18.06
N THR A 144 2.08 -46.41 18.10
CA THR A 144 1.31 -46.60 19.35
C THR A 144 1.03 -48.07 19.69
N VAL A 145 0.98 -48.97 18.70
CA VAL A 145 0.79 -50.42 18.97
C VAL A 145 2.07 -51.11 19.46
N ALA A 146 3.25 -50.49 19.24
CA ALA A 146 4.54 -51.01 19.73
C ALA A 146 4.90 -50.53 21.16
N ALA A 147 4.16 -49.58 21.74
CA ALA A 147 4.47 -48.98 23.04
C ALA A 147 3.57 -49.46 24.20
N GLU A 148 2.60 -50.36 23.96
CA GLU A 148 1.70 -50.89 25.00
C GLU A 148 2.23 -52.13 25.75
N LYS A 149 3.50 -52.49 25.57
CA LYS A 149 4.20 -53.46 26.41
C LYS A 149 5.44 -52.84 27.06
N LYS A 150 5.24 -51.95 28.03
CA LYS A 150 6.04 -51.86 29.28
C LYS A 150 5.63 -50.64 30.13
N SER A 151 5.48 -50.94 31.42
CA SER A 151 5.53 -50.04 32.59
C SER A 151 4.43 -49.00 32.82
N LYS A 152 3.43 -49.42 33.62
CA LYS A 152 2.96 -48.78 34.87
C LYS A 152 3.86 -47.63 35.40
N GLY A 153 3.24 -46.52 35.82
CA GLY A 153 3.87 -45.57 36.76
C GLY A 153 3.33 -44.13 36.78
N THR A 154 2.31 -43.88 37.62
CA THR A 154 2.09 -42.69 38.47
C THR A 154 2.81 -41.34 38.15
N THR A 155 2.05 -40.25 37.89
CA THR A 155 1.76 -39.11 38.82
C THR A 155 1.44 -37.76 38.14
N LYS A 156 0.49 -37.04 38.76
CA LYS A 156 0.31 -35.58 38.91
C LYS A 156 -0.26 -34.76 37.73
N THR A 157 -1.58 -34.63 37.79
CA THR A 157 -2.41 -33.55 37.24
C THR A 157 -2.09 -32.18 37.87
N LYS A 158 -1.80 -31.18 37.03
CA LYS A 158 -2.00 -29.76 37.34
C LYS A 158 -2.69 -29.07 36.16
N THR A 159 -3.94 -28.65 36.37
CA THR A 159 -4.68 -27.74 35.49
C THR A 159 -4.19 -26.30 35.62
N PRO A 160 -4.36 -25.47 34.58
CA PRO A 160 -5.02 -24.19 34.83
C PRO A 160 -6.19 -23.93 33.88
N LYS A 161 -7.28 -23.44 34.49
CA LYS A 161 -8.45 -22.82 33.87
C LYS A 161 -8.09 -21.39 33.45
N SER A 162 -8.36 -21.00 32.20
CA SER A 162 -8.85 -19.66 31.85
C SER A 162 -9.30 -19.62 30.39
N GLY A 163 -10.50 -19.08 30.13
CA GLY A 163 -10.94 -18.76 28.75
C GLY A 163 -12.40 -18.99 28.39
N LYS A 164 -13.19 -19.72 29.19
CA LYS A 164 -14.61 -20.04 28.86
C LYS A 164 -15.67 -19.05 29.36
N LYS A 165 -15.31 -17.82 29.74
CA LYS A 165 -16.28 -16.82 30.25
C LYS A 165 -16.72 -15.74 29.26
N LYS A 166 -16.16 -15.62 28.06
CA LYS A 166 -16.56 -14.56 27.10
C LYS A 166 -17.58 -14.97 26.03
N ILE A 167 -17.98 -16.24 25.93
CA ILE A 167 -18.92 -16.71 24.89
C ILE A 167 -20.38 -16.77 25.39
N LYS A 168 -20.61 -16.80 26.71
CA LYS A 168 -21.98 -16.88 27.27
C LYS A 168 -22.71 -15.55 27.46
N GLU A 169 -22.03 -14.40 27.41
CA GLU A 169 -22.71 -13.09 27.52
C GLU A 169 -23.18 -12.51 26.19
N VAL A 170 -22.53 -12.84 25.06
CA VAL A 170 -22.96 -12.34 23.75
C VAL A 170 -24.23 -13.06 23.25
N ALA A 171 -24.40 -14.33 23.61
CA ALA A 171 -25.58 -15.12 23.22
C ALA A 171 -26.87 -14.77 23.99
N LYS A 172 -26.79 -14.03 25.12
CA LYS A 172 -27.97 -13.55 25.85
C LYS A 172 -28.48 -12.20 25.35
N LYS A 173 -27.65 -11.42 24.65
CA LYS A 173 -28.01 -10.06 24.19
C LYS A 173 -28.75 -10.02 22.85
N VAL A 174 -28.78 -11.14 22.10
CA VAL A 174 -29.48 -11.24 20.79
C VAL A 174 -30.90 -11.80 20.92
N LYS A 175 -31.28 -12.41 22.05
CA LYS A 175 -32.65 -12.92 22.26
C LYS A 175 -33.65 -11.92 22.85
N HIS A 176 -33.22 -10.69 23.15
CA HIS A 176 -34.10 -9.63 23.69
C HIS A 176 -34.09 -8.34 22.85
N ALA A 177 -33.53 -8.37 21.65
CA ALA A 177 -33.57 -7.25 20.73
C ALA A 177 -34.08 -7.72 19.37
N LEU A 178 -35.41 -7.92 19.32
CA LEU A 178 -36.29 -7.92 18.14
C LEU A 178 -36.06 -9.02 17.10
#